data_AF-A0A875S1P2-F1
#
_entry.id   AF-A0A875S1P2-F1
#
_cell.length_a   1.000
_cell.length_b   1.000
_cell.length_c   1.000
_cell.angle_alpha   90.00
_cell.angle_beta   90.00
_cell.angle_gamma   90.00
#
_symmetry.space_group_name_H-M   'P 1'
#
loop_
_entity.id
_entity.type
_entity.pdbx_description
1 polymer ?
#
loop_
_entity_poly.entity_id
_entity_poly.type
_entity_poly.pdbx_seq_one_letter_code
_entity_poly.pdbx_strand_id
1 'polypeptide(L)'
;MPRNSGQMDTQYVLSRAASYDEFDERSAAETICSWGKKNGGLDGYVRLEVGFEVVICDFHEKLHLVSNVTLTNVTNTLHFPPEHFDNVSIVTDPLNIRRSSVIDGLEARAGFDFLQAGARVYDGDARILLDFSKFVTPIGKTYIDPDPYKRRIYNMSTDLKESLIGEVSDALSTPNNHNPYLTTDWRRATESIEKKFGPLLLSLNNSFTLYESHKDHGVLGSNLTTYSFNFIRRYLSEPVYDLTPSSRKMAIWDYAHPYQPLSTNQELLIFSAIAVVQTRIVDTMNSIFQLGRSLLTVYQGGDVAFENVEQLIMSNKKRVKNLLNELNWPVIYGCRKTCNADEICFVPTWGPSPLGWGGQGTGFYEGVDGVTRVGRDFTCVSYRTLL
;
A
#
# COMPACT_ATOMS: atom_id res chain seq x y z
N MET A 1 12.31 9.02 15.93
CA MET A 1 12.28 8.67 14.48
C MET A 1 12.72 7.22 14.30
N PRO A 2 12.02 6.41 13.48
CA PRO A 2 12.57 5.14 13.04
C PRO A 2 13.72 5.46 12.06
N ARG A 3 14.93 5.64 12.60
CA ARG A 3 16.15 5.99 11.84
C ARG A 3 16.50 4.95 10.76
N ASN A 4 15.86 3.78 10.83
CA ASN A 4 16.16 2.60 10.01
C ASN A 4 15.07 2.27 8.98
N SER A 5 14.09 3.16 8.74
CA SER A 5 13.00 2.91 7.78
C SER A 5 13.04 3.83 6.55
N GLY A 6 12.76 3.32 5.33
CA GLY A 6 12.97 4.02 4.05
C GLY A 6 11.90 5.02 3.60
N GLN A 7 10.85 5.25 4.41
CA GLN A 7 9.67 6.05 4.10
C GLN A 7 9.98 7.52 3.80
N MET A 8 11.11 8.00 4.31
CA MET A 8 11.53 9.40 4.23
C MET A 8 12.74 9.59 3.28
N ASP A 9 13.27 8.51 2.70
CA ASP A 9 14.50 8.54 1.89
C ASP A 9 14.44 9.50 0.70
N THR A 10 13.28 9.70 0.08
CA THR A 10 13.11 10.69 -0.99
C THR A 10 13.38 12.12 -0.50
N GLN A 11 12.94 12.46 0.72
CA GLN A 11 13.19 13.76 1.32
C GLN A 11 14.66 13.91 1.71
N TYR A 12 15.28 12.87 2.27
CA TYR A 12 16.73 12.90 2.55
C TYR A 12 17.57 13.13 1.29
N VAL A 13 17.19 12.50 0.17
CA VAL A 13 17.86 12.70 -1.13
C VAL A 13 17.65 14.13 -1.63
N LEU A 14 16.40 14.62 -1.68
CA LEU A 14 16.11 15.96 -2.20
C LEU A 14 16.69 17.08 -1.32
N SER A 15 16.74 16.89 0.00
CA SER A 15 17.33 17.84 0.94
C SER A 15 18.86 17.75 1.01
N ARG A 16 19.49 16.77 0.34
CA ARG A 16 20.94 16.50 0.41
C ARG A 16 21.47 16.37 1.83
N ALA A 17 20.67 15.76 2.72
CA ALA A 17 21.10 15.51 4.09
C ALA A 17 22.34 14.60 4.10
N ALA A 18 23.35 14.93 4.92
CA ALA A 18 24.58 14.14 5.03
C ALA A 18 24.40 12.90 5.92
N SER A 19 23.45 12.95 6.86
CA SER A 19 23.07 11.82 7.70
C SER A 19 21.63 11.95 8.20
N TYR A 20 21.11 10.86 8.79
CA TYR A 20 19.81 10.86 9.46
C TYR A 20 19.79 11.73 10.71
N ASP A 21 20.92 11.86 11.42
CA ASP A 21 21.01 12.61 12.68
C ASP A 21 21.02 14.13 12.45
N GLU A 22 21.39 14.57 11.25
CA GLU A 22 21.36 15.98 10.83
C GLU A 22 20.03 16.39 10.17
N PHE A 23 19.06 15.47 10.08
CA PHE A 23 17.80 15.74 9.40
C PHE A 23 16.79 16.39 10.33
N ASP A 24 16.68 17.71 10.19
CA ASP A 24 15.58 18.51 10.72
C ASP A 24 14.51 18.71 9.64
N GLU A 25 13.26 18.37 9.94
CA GLU A 25 12.18 18.38 8.94
C GLU A 25 11.93 19.78 8.38
N ARG A 26 12.04 20.82 9.21
CA ARG A 26 11.83 22.21 8.79
C ARG A 26 12.96 22.67 7.86
N SER A 27 14.20 22.42 8.24
CA SER A 27 15.38 22.76 7.43
C SER A 27 15.41 21.97 6.12
N ALA A 28 15.00 20.69 6.15
CA ALA A 28 14.86 19.87 4.95
C ALA A 28 13.78 20.42 4.02
N ALA A 29 12.60 20.77 4.53
CA ALA A 29 11.53 21.39 3.76
C ALA A 29 12.00 22.70 3.10
N GLU A 30 12.67 23.59 3.85
CA GLU A 30 13.23 24.84 3.34
C GLU A 30 14.25 24.60 2.22
N THR A 31 15.12 23.60 2.39
CA THR A 31 16.12 23.22 1.37
C THR A 31 15.47 22.72 0.10
N ILE A 32 14.51 21.78 0.22
CA ILE A 32 13.78 21.21 -0.91
C ILE A 32 13.00 22.29 -1.66
N CYS A 33 12.27 23.15 -0.94
CA CYS A 33 11.50 24.25 -1.52
C CYS A 33 12.40 25.29 -2.19
N SER A 34 13.52 25.66 -1.57
CA SER A 34 14.49 26.59 -2.15
C SER A 34 15.13 26.04 -3.43
N TRP A 35 15.42 24.73 -3.45
CA TRP A 35 15.89 24.03 -4.65
C TRP A 35 14.81 24.02 -5.72
N GLY A 36 13.58 23.59 -5.40
CA GLY A 36 12.49 23.46 -6.35
C GLY A 36 12.08 24.80 -6.97
N LYS A 37 12.10 25.89 -6.21
CA LYS A 37 11.86 27.26 -6.71
C LYS A 37 12.86 27.67 -7.81
N LYS A 38 14.10 27.20 -7.74
CA LYS A 38 15.15 27.49 -8.74
C LYS A 38 15.09 26.56 -9.96
N ASN A 39 14.38 25.44 -9.88
CA ASN A 39 14.44 24.32 -10.83
C ASN A 39 13.05 23.93 -11.36
N GLY A 40 12.30 24.91 -11.89
CA GLY A 40 11.01 24.69 -12.53
C GLY A 40 9.77 25.04 -11.69
N GLY A 41 9.94 25.39 -10.41
CA GLY A 41 8.86 25.86 -9.54
C GLY A 41 8.13 24.72 -8.83
N LEU A 42 8.64 24.32 -7.67
CA LEU A 42 7.97 23.35 -6.79
C LEU A 42 7.04 24.06 -5.82
N ASP A 43 5.75 23.71 -5.86
CA ASP A 43 4.74 24.26 -4.95
C ASP A 43 4.74 23.57 -3.57
N GLY A 44 5.17 22.31 -3.54
CA GLY A 44 5.18 21.48 -2.34
C GLY A 44 5.43 20.01 -2.66
N TYR A 45 5.41 19.16 -1.64
CA TYR A 45 5.51 17.71 -1.78
C TYR A 45 4.58 16.98 -0.81
N VAL A 46 4.25 15.74 -1.13
CA VAL A 46 3.36 14.88 -0.34
C VAL A 46 4.15 13.69 0.21
N ARG A 47 3.88 13.32 1.46
CA ARG A 47 4.42 12.10 2.10
C ARG A 47 3.31 11.37 2.85
N LEU A 48 3.51 10.09 3.14
CA LEU A 48 2.59 9.31 3.96
C LEU A 48 2.62 9.78 5.42
N GLU A 49 1.53 9.64 6.14
CA GLU A 49 1.39 9.84 7.60
C GLU A 49 0.15 9.02 8.04
N VAL A 50 -0.64 9.41 9.05
CA VAL A 50 -1.95 8.82 9.41
C VAL A 50 -2.91 8.80 8.21
N GLY A 51 -2.75 9.71 7.26
CA GLY A 51 -3.24 9.57 5.89
C GLY A 51 -2.13 9.98 4.93
N PHE A 52 -2.11 11.26 4.58
CA PHE A 52 -0.98 11.90 3.93
C PHE A 52 -0.75 13.27 4.52
N GLU A 53 0.50 13.71 4.47
CA GLU A 53 0.94 15.05 4.84
C GLU A 53 1.37 15.79 3.58
N VAL A 54 0.96 17.06 3.48
CA VAL A 54 1.36 17.95 2.39
C VAL A 54 2.23 19.04 2.98
N VAL A 55 3.46 19.13 2.48
CA VAL A 55 4.38 20.23 2.80
C VAL A 55 4.30 21.24 1.67
N ILE A 56 3.84 22.45 1.99
CA ILE A 56 3.63 23.53 1.01
C ILE A 56 4.75 24.55 1.16
N CYS A 57 5.39 24.88 0.04
CA CYS A 57 6.56 25.76 0.04
C CYS A 57 6.22 27.22 0.33
N ASP A 58 5.04 27.69 -0.11
CA ASP A 58 4.54 29.04 0.17
C ASP A 58 3.02 29.04 0.32
N PHE A 59 2.54 29.25 1.55
CA PHE A 59 1.11 29.31 1.86
C PHE A 59 0.43 30.57 1.33
N HIS A 60 1.16 31.69 1.16
CA HIS A 60 0.61 32.94 0.66
C HIS A 60 0.43 32.93 -0.85
N GLU A 61 1.29 32.20 -1.57
CA GLU A 61 1.18 32.06 -3.03
C GLU A 61 0.21 30.93 -3.44
N LYS A 62 0.21 29.80 -2.71
CA LYS A 62 -0.45 28.57 -3.17
C LYS A 62 -1.80 28.28 -2.54
N LEU A 63 -2.14 28.96 -1.44
CA LEU A 63 -3.40 28.75 -0.74
C LEU A 63 -4.18 30.04 -0.56
N HIS A 64 -5.50 29.90 -0.53
CA HIS A 64 -6.42 30.96 -0.17
C HIS A 64 -7.10 30.62 1.15
N LEU A 65 -7.00 31.50 2.15
CA LEU A 65 -7.68 31.32 3.42
C LEU A 65 -9.20 31.41 3.22
N VAL A 66 -9.89 30.28 3.34
CA VAL A 66 -11.35 30.22 3.24
C VAL A 66 -12.02 30.59 4.57
N SER A 67 -11.45 30.13 5.68
CA SER A 67 -11.97 30.37 7.03
C SER A 67 -10.86 30.25 8.05
N ASN A 68 -10.93 31.09 9.09
CA ASN A 68 -10.06 31.01 10.26
C ASN A 68 -10.93 30.74 11.48
N VAL A 69 -10.92 29.49 11.96
CA VAL A 69 -11.71 29.05 13.10
C VAL A 69 -10.80 28.64 14.24
N THR A 70 -11.16 29.02 15.45
CA THR A 70 -10.46 28.60 16.67
C THR A 70 -11.38 27.65 17.44
N LEU A 71 -10.86 26.49 17.83
CA LEU A 71 -11.60 25.57 18.69
C LEU A 71 -11.72 26.18 20.09
N THR A 72 -12.92 26.12 20.64
CA THR A 72 -13.18 26.60 22.00
C THR A 72 -12.61 25.63 23.03
N ASN A 73 -12.26 26.13 24.21
CA ASN A 73 -11.84 25.27 25.32
C ASN A 73 -12.98 24.31 25.70
N VAL A 74 -12.66 23.01 25.85
CA VAL A 74 -13.64 21.94 26.08
C VAL A 74 -14.48 22.21 27.33
N THR A 75 -13.83 22.51 28.45
CA THR A 75 -14.46 22.79 29.73
C THR A 75 -15.41 23.99 29.66
N ASN A 76 -14.97 25.10 29.09
CA ASN A 76 -15.80 26.30 28.94
C ASN A 76 -17.02 26.02 28.05
N THR A 77 -16.83 25.27 26.96
CA THR A 77 -17.89 24.92 26.00
C THR A 77 -19.00 24.09 26.65
N LEU A 78 -18.62 23.17 27.54
CA LEU A 78 -19.55 22.29 28.24
C LEU A 78 -20.09 22.88 29.55
N HIS A 79 -19.65 24.08 29.93
CA HIS A 79 -19.88 24.63 31.27
C HIS A 79 -19.46 23.63 32.37
N PHE A 80 -18.34 22.95 32.16
CA PHE A 80 -17.81 21.91 33.05
C PHE A 80 -16.77 22.50 34.02
N PRO A 81 -16.44 21.84 35.15
CA PRO A 81 -15.33 22.27 36.01
C PRO A 81 -13.97 22.12 35.33
N PRO A 82 -12.98 22.98 35.65
CA PRO A 82 -11.62 22.91 35.10
C PRO A 82 -10.94 21.56 35.32
N GLU A 83 -10.18 21.17 34.30
CA GLU A 83 -9.62 19.84 34.07
C GLU A 83 -8.38 19.53 34.92
N HIS A 84 -7.65 20.56 35.35
CA HIS A 84 -6.40 20.41 36.08
C HIS A 84 -6.64 20.24 37.59
N PHE A 85 -7.00 19.03 37.96
CA PHE A 85 -6.88 18.54 39.33
C PHE A 85 -5.42 18.20 39.59
N ASP A 86 -4.83 18.67 40.69
CA ASP A 86 -3.53 18.14 41.12
C ASP A 86 -3.65 16.64 41.45
N ASN A 87 -2.56 15.88 41.31
CA ASN A 87 -2.57 14.41 41.53
C ASN A 87 -3.15 14.03 42.91
N VAL A 88 -3.06 14.94 43.89
CA VAL A 88 -3.61 14.76 45.24
C VAL A 88 -5.15 14.90 45.26
N SER A 89 -5.72 15.88 44.54
CA SER A 89 -7.18 16.07 44.44
C SER A 89 -7.88 15.03 43.57
N ILE A 90 -7.20 14.41 42.60
CA ILE A 90 -7.74 13.28 41.82
C ILE A 90 -8.00 12.07 42.72
N VAL A 91 -7.06 11.76 43.62
CA VAL A 91 -7.12 10.56 44.47
C VAL A 91 -8.08 10.72 45.65
N THR A 92 -8.32 11.96 46.09
CA THR A 92 -9.10 12.23 47.31
C THR A 92 -10.60 12.48 47.08
N ASP A 93 -11.02 12.86 45.87
CA ASP A 93 -12.43 13.07 45.53
C ASP A 93 -12.90 12.13 44.39
N PRO A 94 -13.78 11.15 44.67
CA PRO A 94 -14.35 10.26 43.66
C PRO A 94 -15.06 10.99 42.50
N LEU A 95 -15.51 12.22 42.71
CA LEU A 95 -16.14 13.03 41.68
C LEU A 95 -15.11 13.55 40.66
N ASN A 96 -13.86 13.80 41.08
CA ASN A 96 -12.78 14.21 40.17
C ASN A 96 -12.42 13.09 39.20
N ILE A 97 -12.37 11.84 39.66
CA ILE A 97 -12.16 10.67 38.78
C ILE A 97 -13.23 10.62 37.67
N ARG A 98 -14.50 10.85 38.02
CA ARG A 98 -15.60 10.87 37.03
C ARG A 98 -15.51 12.06 36.08
N ARG A 99 -15.09 13.23 36.57
CA ARG A 99 -14.89 14.43 35.74
C ARG A 99 -13.76 14.23 34.74
N SER A 100 -12.61 13.72 35.19
CA SER A 100 -11.48 13.37 34.31
C SER A 100 -11.92 12.39 33.23
N SER A 101 -12.63 11.32 33.59
CA SER A 101 -13.14 10.34 32.61
C SER A 101 -14.06 10.95 31.53
N VAL A 102 -14.82 12.00 31.84
CA VAL A 102 -15.62 12.73 30.84
C VAL A 102 -14.71 13.49 29.87
N ILE A 103 -13.69 14.18 30.39
CA ILE A 103 -12.73 14.93 29.57
C ILE A 103 -11.89 13.98 28.71
N ASP A 104 -11.35 12.91 29.30
CA ASP A 104 -10.61 11.86 28.58
C ASP A 104 -11.44 11.32 27.41
N GLY A 105 -12.74 11.11 27.62
CA GLY A 105 -13.68 10.69 26.58
C GLY A 105 -13.78 11.67 25.40
N LEU A 106 -13.72 12.97 25.67
CA LEU A 106 -13.80 14.02 24.65
C LEU A 106 -12.48 14.17 23.90
N GLU A 107 -11.35 14.09 24.60
CA GLU A 107 -10.01 14.12 23.99
C GLU A 107 -9.79 12.88 23.12
N ALA A 108 -10.15 11.69 23.63
CA ALA A 108 -10.14 10.44 22.88
C ALA A 108 -11.02 10.55 21.63
N ARG A 109 -12.17 11.23 21.71
CA ARG A 109 -13.02 11.46 20.54
C ARG A 109 -12.32 12.37 19.51
N ALA A 110 -11.67 13.44 19.94
CA ALA A 110 -10.92 14.34 19.05
C ALA A 110 -9.75 13.60 18.37
N GLY A 111 -9.00 12.79 19.13
CA GLY A 111 -7.97 11.91 18.57
C GLY A 111 -8.53 10.92 17.55
N PHE A 112 -9.67 10.30 17.85
CA PHE A 112 -10.30 9.38 16.90
C PHE A 112 -10.78 10.08 15.62
N ASP A 113 -11.24 11.33 15.70
CA ASP A 113 -11.61 12.11 14.51
C ASP A 113 -10.40 12.38 13.61
N PHE A 114 -9.21 12.58 14.18
CA PHE A 114 -7.97 12.64 13.39
C PHE A 114 -7.69 11.29 12.69
N LEU A 115 -7.74 10.16 13.41
CA LEU A 115 -7.56 8.84 12.80
C LEU A 115 -8.59 8.57 11.69
N GLN A 116 -9.85 8.94 11.92
CA GLN A 116 -10.91 8.78 10.94
C GLN A 116 -10.67 9.65 9.70
N ALA A 117 -10.16 10.87 9.86
CA ALA A 117 -9.80 11.73 8.74
C ALA A 117 -8.73 11.09 7.85
N GLY A 118 -7.69 10.48 8.44
CA GLY A 118 -6.68 9.73 7.69
C GLY A 118 -7.25 8.47 7.01
N ALA A 119 -8.10 7.73 7.71
CA ALA A 119 -8.71 6.51 7.17
C ALA A 119 -9.57 6.74 5.92
N ARG A 120 -10.14 7.94 5.73
CA ARG A 120 -10.93 8.29 4.54
C ARG A 120 -10.12 8.29 3.25
N VAL A 121 -8.78 8.29 3.32
CA VAL A 121 -7.89 8.43 2.17
C VAL A 121 -6.89 7.28 2.04
N TYR A 122 -7.10 6.16 2.75
CA TYR A 122 -6.24 4.97 2.62
C TYR A 122 -6.23 4.38 1.20
N ASP A 123 -7.35 4.47 0.48
CA ASP A 123 -7.45 4.03 -0.92
C ASP A 123 -7.06 5.13 -1.92
N GLY A 124 -6.43 6.21 -1.43
CA GLY A 124 -6.04 7.38 -2.21
C GLY A 124 -7.02 8.55 -2.11
N ASP A 125 -6.60 9.70 -2.62
CA ASP A 125 -7.39 10.92 -2.64
C ASP A 125 -7.71 11.34 -4.08
N ALA A 126 -9.00 11.48 -4.39
CA ALA A 126 -9.47 11.83 -5.74
C ALA A 126 -9.06 13.25 -6.19
N ARG A 127 -8.64 14.11 -5.25
CA ARG A 127 -8.13 15.45 -5.55
C ARG A 127 -6.70 15.42 -6.09
N ILE A 128 -5.97 14.32 -5.91
CA ILE A 128 -4.59 14.17 -6.34
C ILE A 128 -4.55 13.46 -7.69
N LEU A 129 -4.04 14.18 -8.69
CA LEU A 129 -3.72 13.63 -10.00
C LEU A 129 -2.21 13.36 -10.09
N LEU A 130 -1.85 12.13 -10.47
CA LEU A 130 -0.46 11.73 -10.65
C LEU A 130 -0.10 11.81 -12.14
N ASP A 131 1.04 12.44 -12.44
CA ASP A 131 1.62 12.43 -13.78
C ASP A 131 2.68 11.32 -13.88
N PHE A 132 2.25 10.14 -14.35
CA PHE A 132 3.13 8.98 -14.51
C PHE A 132 4.18 9.17 -15.61
N SER A 133 3.94 10.07 -16.56
CA SER A 133 4.90 10.36 -17.64
C SER A 133 6.19 10.98 -17.11
N LYS A 134 6.12 11.62 -15.93
CA LYS A 134 7.22 12.28 -15.21
C LYS A 134 7.76 11.48 -14.03
N PHE A 135 7.43 10.18 -13.94
CA PHE A 135 7.85 9.34 -12.81
C PHE A 135 9.38 9.12 -12.77
N VAL A 136 10.03 9.59 -11.69
CA VAL A 136 11.48 9.39 -11.48
C VAL A 136 11.71 8.21 -10.54
N THR A 137 12.58 7.27 -10.95
CA THR A 137 12.85 6.06 -10.16
C THR A 137 14.30 5.60 -10.26
N PRO A 138 14.88 5.04 -9.17
CA PRO A 138 16.17 4.36 -9.22
C PRO A 138 16.08 2.91 -9.74
N ILE A 139 14.87 2.37 -9.93
CA ILE A 139 14.67 1.00 -10.43
C ILE A 139 15.27 0.89 -11.84
N GLY A 140 16.09 -0.15 -12.05
CA GLY A 140 16.82 -0.36 -13.30
C GLY A 140 18.15 0.42 -13.40
N LYS A 141 18.46 1.30 -12.44
CA LYS A 141 19.73 2.04 -12.37
C LYS A 141 20.68 1.50 -11.31
N THR A 142 20.14 0.91 -10.25
CA THR A 142 20.90 0.26 -9.18
C THR A 142 20.09 -0.89 -8.56
N TYR A 143 20.74 -1.70 -7.74
CA TYR A 143 20.04 -2.68 -6.91
C TYR A 143 19.18 -1.97 -5.87
N ILE A 144 17.91 -2.37 -5.81
CA ILE A 144 16.95 -1.95 -4.80
C ILE A 144 16.43 -3.21 -4.11
N ASP A 145 16.45 -3.22 -2.77
CA ASP A 145 15.98 -4.38 -2.01
C ASP A 145 14.51 -4.70 -2.39
N PRO A 146 14.19 -5.95 -2.75
CA PRO A 146 12.81 -6.32 -3.06
C PRO A 146 11.87 -6.15 -1.86
N ASP A 147 12.36 -6.29 -0.61
CA ASP A 147 11.59 -6.03 0.61
C ASP A 147 11.40 -4.51 0.81
N PRO A 148 10.17 -3.98 0.72
CA PRO A 148 9.91 -2.55 0.84
C PRO A 148 10.36 -1.95 2.17
N TYR A 149 10.42 -2.74 3.25
CA TYR A 149 10.87 -2.28 4.56
C TYR A 149 12.41 -2.16 4.68
N LYS A 150 13.16 -2.73 3.72
CA LYS A 150 14.62 -2.67 3.63
C LYS A 150 15.12 -1.75 2.53
N ARG A 151 14.23 -1.21 1.69
CA ARG A 151 14.61 -0.28 0.63
C ARG A 151 15.20 0.98 1.23
N ARG A 152 16.44 1.28 0.84
CA ARG A 152 17.18 2.47 1.29
C ARG A 152 17.76 3.22 0.10
N ILE A 153 16.92 4.02 -0.58
CA ILE A 153 17.39 4.84 -1.72
C ILE A 153 18.35 5.93 -1.22
N TYR A 154 18.29 6.32 0.05
CA TYR A 154 19.29 7.21 0.64
C TYR A 154 20.71 6.61 0.62
N ASN A 155 20.88 5.29 0.59
CA ASN A 155 22.22 4.68 0.62
C ASN A 155 22.85 4.55 -0.79
N MET A 156 22.21 5.07 -1.83
CA MET A 156 22.75 5.05 -3.20
C MET A 156 23.99 5.94 -3.34
N SER A 157 24.76 5.76 -4.42
CA SER A 157 25.91 6.62 -4.73
C SER A 157 25.48 8.08 -4.90
N THR A 158 26.35 9.02 -4.51
CA THR A 158 26.11 10.46 -4.67
C THR A 158 25.82 10.82 -6.12
N ASP A 159 26.57 10.25 -7.07
CA ASP A 159 26.34 10.48 -8.51
C ASP A 159 24.94 10.08 -8.96
N LEU A 160 24.43 8.94 -8.47
CA LEU A 160 23.07 8.50 -8.80
C LEU A 160 22.02 9.39 -8.14
N LYS A 161 22.24 9.83 -6.89
CA LYS A 161 21.33 10.78 -6.22
C LYS A 161 21.22 12.09 -6.99
N GLU A 162 22.36 12.69 -7.36
CA GLU A 162 22.36 13.94 -8.13
C GLU A 162 21.78 13.77 -9.53
N SER A 163 22.01 12.62 -10.18
CA SER A 163 21.34 12.29 -11.44
C SER A 163 19.81 12.23 -11.30
N LEU A 164 19.29 11.61 -10.23
CA LEU A 164 17.84 11.54 -9.98
C LEU A 164 17.26 12.91 -9.65
N ILE A 165 17.97 13.73 -8.87
CA ILE A 165 17.56 15.12 -8.58
C ILE A 165 17.51 15.94 -9.88
N GLY A 166 18.48 15.74 -10.77
CA GLY A 166 18.48 16.32 -12.11
C GLY A 166 17.24 15.94 -12.93
N GLU A 167 16.87 14.65 -12.94
CA GLU A 167 15.65 14.20 -13.62
C GLU A 167 14.37 14.82 -13.06
N VAL A 168 14.29 15.03 -11.74
CA VAL A 168 13.15 15.75 -11.14
C VAL A 168 13.15 17.22 -11.57
N SER A 169 14.31 17.87 -11.59
CA SER A 169 14.45 19.25 -12.10
C SER A 169 14.00 19.36 -13.56
N ASP A 170 14.40 18.43 -14.41
CA ASP A 170 14.00 18.38 -15.81
C ASP A 170 12.49 18.16 -15.94
N ALA A 171 11.90 17.28 -15.14
CA ALA A 171 10.47 17.03 -15.11
C ALA A 171 9.65 18.26 -14.67
N LEU A 172 10.15 19.04 -13.71
CA LEU A 172 9.55 20.30 -13.25
C LEU A 172 9.69 21.41 -14.30
N SER A 173 10.84 21.50 -14.96
CA SER A 173 11.16 22.58 -15.91
C SER A 173 10.58 22.35 -17.30
N THR A 174 10.28 21.10 -17.67
CA THR A 174 9.68 20.78 -18.96
C THR A 174 8.25 21.33 -18.99
N PRO A 175 7.92 22.22 -19.94
CA PRO A 175 6.56 22.74 -20.11
C PRO A 175 5.55 21.58 -20.11
N ASN A 176 4.37 21.78 -19.50
CA ASN A 176 3.28 20.80 -19.48
C ASN A 176 2.68 20.58 -20.89
N ASN A 177 3.50 20.21 -21.86
CA ASN A 177 3.10 19.71 -23.16
C ASN A 177 2.46 18.31 -23.02
N HIS A 178 2.70 17.63 -21.90
CA HIS A 178 1.98 16.43 -21.49
C HIS A 178 0.90 16.83 -20.49
N ASN A 179 -0.35 16.65 -20.91
CA ASN A 179 -1.49 16.76 -20.04
C ASN A 179 -1.65 15.41 -19.33
N PRO A 180 -1.53 15.32 -17.99
CA PRO A 180 -1.66 14.04 -17.28
C PRO A 180 -3.03 13.38 -17.50
N TYR A 181 -4.08 14.14 -17.80
CA TYR A 181 -5.40 13.60 -18.19
C TYR A 181 -5.40 12.88 -19.55
N LEU A 182 -4.38 13.08 -20.38
CA LEU A 182 -4.19 12.44 -21.68
C LEU A 182 -3.16 11.29 -21.62
N THR A 183 -2.65 10.97 -20.43
CA THR A 183 -1.76 9.82 -20.22
C THR A 183 -2.55 8.62 -19.69
N THR A 184 -1.93 7.43 -19.70
CA THR A 184 -2.55 6.27 -19.08
C THR A 184 -2.54 6.43 -17.55
N ASP A 185 -3.72 6.40 -16.91
CA ASP A 185 -3.81 6.29 -15.45
C ASP A 185 -3.36 4.88 -15.02
N TRP A 186 -2.05 4.74 -14.79
CA TRP A 186 -1.44 3.48 -14.40
C TRP A 186 -1.89 3.01 -13.02
N ARG A 187 -2.29 3.90 -12.10
CA ARG A 187 -2.89 3.51 -10.82
C ARG A 187 -4.19 2.73 -11.08
N ARG A 188 -5.02 3.19 -12.01
CA ARG A 188 -6.27 2.49 -12.33
C ARG A 188 -6.01 1.09 -12.90
N ALA A 189 -5.01 0.95 -13.77
CA ALA A 189 -4.61 -0.35 -14.31
C ALA A 189 -4.12 -1.30 -13.21
N THR A 190 -3.21 -0.85 -12.34
CA THR A 190 -2.67 -1.67 -11.25
C THR A 190 -3.72 -2.05 -10.22
N GLU A 191 -4.59 -1.12 -9.83
CA GLU A 191 -5.70 -1.40 -8.90
C GLU A 191 -6.67 -2.44 -9.47
N SER A 192 -6.96 -2.39 -10.78
CA SER A 192 -7.86 -3.36 -11.41
C SER A 192 -7.27 -4.76 -11.41
N ILE A 193 -5.95 -4.87 -11.63
CA ILE A 193 -5.22 -6.14 -11.53
C ILE A 193 -5.23 -6.63 -10.09
N GLU A 194 -4.87 -5.77 -9.15
CA GLU A 194 -4.80 -6.08 -7.72
C GLU A 194 -6.15 -6.56 -7.16
N LYS A 195 -7.21 -5.78 -7.36
CA LYS A 195 -8.56 -6.08 -6.87
C LYS A 195 -9.12 -7.38 -7.45
N LYS A 196 -8.72 -7.73 -8.67
CA LYS A 196 -9.12 -9.00 -9.30
C LYS A 196 -8.30 -10.18 -8.79
N PHE A 197 -6.98 -10.12 -8.88
CA PHE A 197 -6.12 -11.28 -8.68
C PHE A 197 -5.70 -11.48 -7.23
N GLY A 198 -5.67 -10.44 -6.39
CA GLY A 198 -5.33 -10.56 -4.97
C GLY A 198 -6.23 -11.55 -4.23
N PRO A 199 -7.56 -11.36 -4.21
CA PRO A 199 -8.48 -12.30 -3.55
C PRO A 199 -8.46 -13.71 -4.16
N LEU A 200 -8.30 -13.82 -5.49
CA LEU A 200 -8.20 -15.11 -6.18
C LEU A 200 -6.95 -15.89 -5.73
N LEU A 201 -5.78 -15.26 -5.72
CA LEU A 201 -4.53 -15.89 -5.31
C LEU A 201 -4.55 -16.29 -3.83
N LEU A 202 -5.16 -15.49 -2.96
CA LEU A 202 -5.38 -15.85 -1.55
C LEU A 202 -6.29 -17.07 -1.40
N SER A 203 -7.39 -17.12 -2.15
CA SER A 203 -8.33 -18.25 -2.14
C SER A 203 -7.68 -19.55 -2.63
N LEU A 204 -6.82 -19.45 -3.66
CA LEU A 204 -6.01 -20.56 -4.14
C LEU A 204 -5.02 -21.04 -3.08
N ASN A 205 -4.30 -20.12 -2.42
CA ASN A 205 -3.39 -20.45 -1.33
C ASN A 205 -4.11 -21.15 -0.17
N ASN A 206 -5.29 -20.65 0.23
CA ASN A 206 -6.13 -21.26 1.25
C ASN A 206 -6.58 -22.68 0.86
N SER A 207 -6.86 -22.90 -0.42
CA SER A 207 -7.22 -24.24 -0.94
C SER A 207 -6.08 -25.24 -0.76
N PHE A 208 -4.83 -24.82 -0.99
CA PHE A 208 -3.66 -25.65 -0.70
C PHE A 208 -3.47 -25.90 0.80
N THR A 209 -3.69 -24.89 1.65
CA THR A 209 -3.64 -25.07 3.11
C THR A 209 -4.70 -26.05 3.59
N LEU A 210 -5.92 -25.98 3.06
CA LEU A 210 -6.99 -26.92 3.39
C LEU A 210 -6.62 -28.37 2.99
N TYR A 211 -6.02 -28.52 1.83
CA TYR A 211 -5.53 -29.81 1.35
C TYR A 211 -4.48 -30.42 2.28
N GLU A 212 -3.59 -29.62 2.87
CA GLU A 212 -2.59 -30.15 3.82
C GLU A 212 -3.21 -30.82 5.03
N SER A 213 -4.36 -30.33 5.49
CA SER A 213 -5.08 -30.90 6.64
C SER A 213 -5.91 -32.14 6.27
N HIS A 214 -6.53 -32.17 5.08
CA HIS A 214 -7.55 -33.18 4.75
C HIS A 214 -7.11 -34.20 3.71
N LYS A 215 -6.09 -33.87 2.89
CA LYS A 215 -5.56 -34.73 1.81
C LYS A 215 -6.61 -35.20 0.79
N ASP A 216 -7.63 -34.36 0.53
CA ASP A 216 -8.68 -34.64 -0.44
C ASP A 216 -8.36 -34.00 -1.80
N HIS A 217 -8.01 -34.85 -2.78
CA HIS A 217 -7.70 -34.42 -4.15
C HIS A 217 -8.91 -33.85 -4.89
N GLY A 218 -10.11 -34.39 -4.66
CA GLY A 218 -11.34 -33.92 -5.33
C GLY A 218 -11.71 -32.52 -4.88
N VAL A 219 -11.67 -32.26 -3.56
CA VAL A 219 -11.90 -30.93 -2.98
C VAL A 219 -10.86 -29.93 -3.46
N LEU A 220 -9.57 -30.30 -3.48
CA LEU A 220 -8.52 -29.44 -4.02
C LEU A 220 -8.77 -29.14 -5.50
N GLY A 221 -9.01 -30.17 -6.32
CA GLY A 221 -9.27 -30.04 -7.75
C GLY A 221 -10.46 -29.14 -8.06
N SER A 222 -11.56 -29.33 -7.31
CA SER A 222 -12.76 -28.50 -7.40
C SER A 222 -12.47 -27.04 -7.07
N ASN A 223 -11.77 -26.76 -5.96
CA ASN A 223 -11.43 -25.39 -5.57
C ASN A 223 -10.49 -24.72 -6.57
N LEU A 224 -9.39 -25.38 -6.96
CA LEU A 224 -8.42 -24.83 -7.91
C LEU A 224 -9.08 -24.50 -9.26
N THR A 225 -9.93 -25.41 -9.75
CA THR A 225 -10.66 -25.20 -11.00
C THR A 225 -11.68 -24.07 -10.85
N THR A 226 -12.46 -24.04 -9.77
CA THR A 226 -13.48 -23.00 -9.53
C THR A 226 -12.87 -21.59 -9.57
N TYR A 227 -11.74 -21.36 -8.89
CA TYR A 227 -11.11 -20.04 -8.85
C TYR A 227 -10.37 -19.67 -10.14
N SER A 228 -9.91 -20.65 -10.94
CA SER A 228 -9.13 -20.39 -12.16
C SER A 228 -9.94 -20.44 -13.46
N PHE A 229 -11.06 -21.16 -13.47
CA PHE A 229 -11.82 -21.51 -14.67
C PHE A 229 -12.29 -20.28 -15.46
N ASN A 230 -12.95 -19.32 -14.81
CA ASN A 230 -13.49 -18.15 -15.51
C ASN A 230 -12.41 -17.25 -16.12
N PHE A 231 -11.24 -17.19 -15.48
CA PHE A 231 -10.12 -16.46 -16.04
C PHE A 231 -9.54 -17.18 -17.25
N ILE A 232 -9.23 -18.47 -17.14
CA ILE A 232 -8.59 -19.23 -18.21
C ILE A 232 -9.54 -19.44 -19.39
N ARG A 233 -10.81 -19.82 -19.16
CA ARG A 233 -11.78 -20.11 -20.22
C ARG A 233 -11.97 -18.96 -21.20
N ARG A 234 -11.81 -17.71 -20.76
CA ARG A 234 -11.94 -16.52 -21.60
C ARG A 234 -10.93 -16.50 -22.75
N TYR A 235 -9.81 -17.18 -22.60
CA TYR A 235 -8.72 -17.22 -23.58
C TYR A 235 -8.55 -18.59 -24.24
N LEU A 236 -9.38 -19.59 -23.90
CA LEU A 236 -9.39 -20.88 -24.60
C LEU A 236 -10.21 -20.78 -25.89
N SER A 237 -9.91 -21.65 -26.86
CA SER A 237 -10.59 -21.66 -28.16
C SER A 237 -10.89 -23.10 -28.57
N GLU A 238 -12.13 -23.42 -28.90
CA GLU A 238 -12.46 -24.77 -29.39
C GLU A 238 -11.77 -25.09 -30.72
N PRO A 239 -11.27 -26.33 -30.92
CA PRO A 239 -11.28 -27.48 -29.99
C PRO A 239 -10.06 -27.53 -29.03
N VAL A 240 -9.22 -26.49 -29.01
CA VAL A 240 -7.99 -26.42 -28.22
C VAL A 240 -8.28 -25.88 -26.80
N TYR A 241 -8.44 -26.80 -25.86
CA TYR A 241 -8.74 -26.48 -24.45
C TYR A 241 -7.51 -26.16 -23.59
N ASP A 242 -6.46 -25.62 -24.20
CA ASP A 242 -5.22 -25.21 -23.54
C ASP A 242 -4.79 -23.81 -23.98
N LEU A 243 -4.07 -23.12 -23.11
CA LEU A 243 -3.61 -21.76 -23.37
C LEU A 243 -2.46 -21.77 -24.39
N THR A 244 -2.80 -21.57 -25.66
CA THR A 244 -1.84 -21.38 -26.76
C THR A 244 -0.91 -20.16 -26.54
N PRO A 245 0.25 -20.08 -27.22
CA PRO A 245 1.12 -18.90 -27.13
C PRO A 245 0.41 -17.58 -27.47
N SER A 246 -0.52 -17.60 -28.44
CA SER A 246 -1.29 -16.42 -28.84
C SER A 246 -2.32 -16.01 -27.80
N SER A 247 -3.08 -16.97 -27.26
CA SER A 247 -4.05 -16.71 -26.20
C SER A 247 -3.39 -16.26 -24.89
N ARG A 248 -2.21 -16.81 -24.57
CA ARG A 248 -1.37 -16.35 -23.46
C ARG A 248 -0.98 -14.88 -23.63
N LYS A 249 -0.52 -14.47 -24.82
CA LYS A 249 -0.20 -13.06 -25.11
C LYS A 249 -1.44 -12.17 -24.95
N MET A 250 -2.60 -12.64 -25.41
CA MET A 250 -3.86 -11.91 -25.25
C MET A 250 -4.26 -11.75 -23.77
N ALA A 251 -4.09 -12.79 -22.95
CA ALA A 251 -4.36 -12.75 -21.50
C ALA A 251 -3.45 -11.78 -20.74
N ILE A 252 -2.20 -11.61 -21.21
CA ILE A 252 -1.27 -10.60 -20.68
C ILE A 252 -1.71 -9.20 -21.12
N TRP A 253 -1.94 -9.03 -22.43
CA TRP A 253 -2.29 -7.74 -23.02
C TRP A 253 -3.60 -7.17 -22.48
N ASP A 254 -4.61 -8.01 -22.24
CA ASP A 254 -5.94 -7.61 -21.74
C ASP A 254 -5.88 -6.81 -20.42
N TYR A 255 -4.84 -6.97 -19.61
CA TYR A 255 -4.64 -6.19 -18.37
C TYR A 255 -3.48 -5.21 -18.44
N ALA A 256 -2.44 -5.51 -19.22
CA ALA A 256 -1.24 -4.69 -19.27
C ALA A 256 -1.31 -3.55 -20.29
N HIS A 257 -2.23 -3.61 -21.26
CA HIS A 257 -2.27 -2.62 -22.34
C HIS A 257 -2.46 -1.20 -21.81
N PRO A 258 -1.77 -0.21 -22.40
CA PRO A 258 -2.00 1.17 -22.05
C PRO A 258 -3.33 1.66 -22.64
N TYR A 259 -4.00 2.58 -21.93
CA TYR A 259 -5.25 3.20 -22.39
C TYR A 259 -5.01 4.35 -23.38
N GLN A 260 -3.80 4.90 -23.36
CA GLN A 260 -3.33 5.96 -24.25
C GLN A 260 -2.00 5.55 -24.89
N PRO A 261 -1.60 6.09 -26.05
CA PRO A 261 -0.29 5.83 -26.62
C PRO A 261 0.84 6.17 -25.63
N LEU A 262 1.82 5.27 -25.50
CA LEU A 262 2.99 5.50 -24.65
C LEU A 262 3.80 6.67 -25.20
N SER A 263 4.03 7.69 -24.39
CA SER A 263 4.64 8.94 -24.80
C SER A 263 6.04 9.14 -24.20
N THR A 264 6.37 8.49 -23.08
CA THR A 264 7.66 8.63 -22.41
C THR A 264 8.33 7.30 -22.05
N ASN A 265 9.65 7.35 -21.80
CA ASN A 265 10.42 6.21 -21.30
C ASN A 265 9.90 5.70 -19.95
N GLN A 266 9.38 6.61 -19.12
CA GLN A 266 8.79 6.30 -17.83
C GLN A 266 7.55 5.43 -18.00
N GLU A 267 6.66 5.78 -18.93
CA GLU A 267 5.48 4.95 -19.23
C GLU A 267 5.87 3.59 -19.81
N LEU A 268 6.92 3.52 -20.65
CA LEU A 268 7.46 2.25 -21.15
C LEU A 268 7.96 1.35 -20.02
N LEU A 269 8.64 1.92 -19.02
CA LEU A 269 9.11 1.17 -17.84
C LEU A 269 7.94 0.66 -16.99
N ILE A 270 6.91 1.48 -16.77
CA ILE A 270 5.70 1.09 -16.02
C ILE A 270 4.97 -0.04 -16.77
N PHE A 271 4.73 0.14 -18.07
CA PHE A 271 4.12 -0.87 -18.93
C PHE A 271 4.88 -2.19 -18.88
N SER A 272 6.22 -2.14 -19.01
CA SER A 272 7.08 -3.32 -18.93
C SER A 272 6.95 -4.05 -17.59
N ALA A 273 6.96 -3.30 -16.48
CA ALA A 273 6.78 -3.87 -15.14
C ALA A 273 5.42 -4.57 -14.97
N ILE A 274 4.34 -3.92 -15.41
CA ILE A 274 2.98 -4.49 -15.37
C ILE A 274 2.89 -5.75 -16.23
N ALA A 275 3.47 -5.74 -17.44
CA ALA A 275 3.47 -6.89 -18.33
C ALA A 275 4.23 -8.09 -17.69
N VAL A 276 5.34 -7.86 -16.99
CA VAL A 276 6.08 -8.91 -16.28
C VAL A 276 5.24 -9.49 -15.13
N VAL A 277 4.63 -8.64 -14.31
CA VAL A 277 3.74 -9.06 -13.22
C VAL A 277 2.56 -9.87 -13.76
N GLN A 278 1.89 -9.35 -14.78
CA GLN A 278 0.75 -10.01 -15.39
C GLN A 278 1.12 -11.35 -16.04
N THR A 279 2.33 -11.45 -16.62
CA THR A 279 2.86 -12.71 -17.14
C THR A 279 2.95 -13.77 -16.04
N ARG A 280 3.50 -13.42 -14.87
CA ARG A 280 3.61 -14.34 -13.73
C ARG A 280 2.25 -14.79 -13.21
N ILE A 281 1.27 -13.87 -13.19
CA ILE A 281 -0.11 -14.17 -12.80
C ILE A 281 -0.73 -15.15 -13.80
N VAL A 282 -0.69 -14.85 -15.10
CA VAL A 282 -1.24 -15.69 -16.17
C VAL A 282 -0.65 -17.10 -16.12
N ASP A 283 0.67 -17.21 -16.01
CA ASP A 283 1.37 -18.51 -15.95
C ASP A 283 1.00 -19.32 -14.70
N THR A 284 0.84 -18.64 -13.56
CA THR A 284 0.40 -19.27 -12.31
C THR A 284 -1.04 -19.74 -12.41
N MET A 285 -1.95 -18.90 -12.90
CA MET A 285 -3.35 -19.26 -13.09
C MET A 285 -3.52 -20.43 -14.07
N ASN A 286 -2.73 -20.47 -15.14
CA ASN A 286 -2.75 -21.58 -16.08
C ASN A 286 -2.25 -22.87 -15.41
N SER A 287 -1.13 -22.81 -14.69
CA SER A 287 -0.58 -23.99 -13.98
C SER A 287 -1.57 -24.55 -12.95
N ILE A 288 -2.27 -23.66 -12.24
CA ILE A 288 -3.31 -24.02 -11.27
C ILE A 288 -4.52 -24.64 -11.93
N PHE A 289 -4.99 -24.07 -13.04
CA PHE A 289 -6.11 -24.62 -13.80
C PHE A 289 -5.79 -26.02 -14.32
N GLN A 290 -4.58 -26.22 -14.84
CA GLN A 290 -4.11 -27.52 -15.34
C GLN A 290 -4.06 -28.56 -14.22
N LEU A 291 -3.52 -28.21 -13.04
CA LEU A 291 -3.53 -29.09 -11.87
C LEU A 291 -4.97 -29.40 -11.44
N GLY A 292 -5.82 -28.38 -11.29
CA GLY A 292 -7.22 -28.55 -10.88
C GLY A 292 -7.98 -29.48 -11.81
N ARG A 293 -7.85 -29.28 -13.13
CA ARG A 293 -8.44 -30.14 -14.17
C ARG A 293 -7.99 -31.59 -14.02
N SER A 294 -6.71 -31.83 -13.79
CA SER A 294 -6.19 -33.21 -13.63
C SER A 294 -6.61 -33.87 -12.33
N LEU A 295 -6.89 -33.11 -11.26
CA LEU A 295 -7.41 -33.66 -9.99
C LEU A 295 -8.91 -33.97 -10.04
N LEU A 296 -9.67 -33.31 -10.92
CA LEU A 296 -11.11 -33.55 -11.09
C LEU A 296 -11.45 -34.91 -11.72
N THR A 297 -10.46 -35.66 -12.23
CA THR A 297 -10.67 -37.02 -12.76
C THR A 297 -11.24 -37.98 -11.71
N VAL A 298 -10.99 -37.71 -10.43
CA VAL A 298 -11.58 -38.44 -9.29
C VAL A 298 -13.10 -38.46 -9.34
N TYR A 299 -13.74 -37.36 -9.75
CA TYR A 299 -15.20 -37.28 -9.90
C TYR A 299 -15.72 -37.91 -11.20
N GLN A 300 -14.83 -38.30 -12.11
CA GLN A 300 -15.17 -39.05 -13.32
C GLN A 300 -15.03 -40.56 -13.11
N GLY A 301 -14.73 -41.01 -11.88
CA GLY A 301 -14.50 -42.42 -11.56
C GLY A 301 -13.10 -42.92 -11.96
N GLY A 302 -12.19 -42.03 -12.33
CA GLY A 302 -10.78 -42.36 -12.56
C GLY A 302 -9.92 -42.08 -11.33
N ASP A 303 -8.79 -42.77 -11.19
CA ASP A 303 -7.75 -42.37 -10.23
C ASP A 303 -7.13 -41.01 -10.63
N VAL A 304 -6.41 -40.38 -9.70
CA VAL A 304 -5.63 -39.17 -10.03
C VAL A 304 -4.59 -39.53 -11.09
N ALA A 305 -4.71 -38.91 -12.26
CA ALA A 305 -4.22 -39.47 -13.53
C ALA A 305 -2.69 -39.38 -13.78
N PHE A 306 -1.82 -39.26 -12.76
CA PHE A 306 -0.39 -39.10 -13.00
C PHE A 306 0.52 -39.45 -11.80
N GLU A 307 1.69 -40.00 -12.12
CA GLU A 307 2.80 -40.19 -11.17
C GLU A 307 3.23 -38.85 -10.56
N ASN A 308 3.63 -38.85 -9.28
CA ASN A 308 4.13 -37.68 -8.55
C ASN A 308 3.10 -36.56 -8.32
N VAL A 309 1.81 -36.87 -8.19
CA VAL A 309 0.75 -35.89 -7.87
C VAL A 309 1.12 -34.97 -6.68
N GLU A 310 1.63 -35.53 -5.60
CA GLU A 310 2.02 -34.75 -4.41
C GLU A 310 3.12 -33.74 -4.74
N GLN A 311 4.10 -34.11 -5.56
CA GLN A 311 5.15 -33.17 -5.97
C GLN A 311 4.58 -32.02 -6.80
N LEU A 312 3.62 -32.29 -7.69
CA LEU A 312 2.97 -31.26 -8.49
C LEU A 312 2.11 -30.32 -7.65
N ILE A 313 1.38 -30.86 -6.67
CA ILE A 313 0.61 -30.08 -5.69
C ILE A 313 1.55 -29.17 -4.90
N MET A 314 2.64 -29.72 -4.35
CA MET A 314 3.61 -28.95 -3.57
C MET A 314 4.32 -27.88 -4.41
N SER A 315 4.65 -28.19 -5.66
CA SER A 315 5.23 -27.24 -6.60
C SER A 315 4.29 -26.06 -6.90
N ASN A 316 3.00 -26.34 -7.16
CA ASN A 316 2.00 -25.31 -7.41
C ASN A 316 1.67 -24.50 -6.14
N LYS A 317 1.59 -25.15 -4.97
CA LYS A 317 1.48 -24.45 -3.69
C LYS A 317 2.62 -23.46 -3.52
N LYS A 318 3.87 -23.90 -3.74
CA LYS A 318 5.06 -23.04 -3.64
C LYS A 318 4.98 -21.90 -4.65
N ARG A 319 4.54 -22.15 -5.88
CA ARG A 319 4.35 -21.13 -6.93
C ARG A 319 3.38 -20.03 -6.48
N VAL A 320 2.19 -20.39 -6.00
CA VAL A 320 1.19 -19.42 -5.52
C VAL A 320 1.71 -18.64 -4.31
N LYS A 321 2.32 -19.34 -3.34
CA LYS A 321 2.88 -18.70 -2.14
C LYS A 321 4.00 -17.72 -2.49
N ASN A 322 4.91 -18.11 -3.40
CA ASN A 322 5.98 -17.24 -3.87
C ASN A 322 5.41 -16.02 -4.60
N LEU A 323 4.43 -16.20 -5.49
CA LEU A 323 3.80 -15.09 -6.19
C LEU A 323 3.14 -14.12 -5.20
N LEU A 324 2.36 -14.60 -4.22
CA LEU A 324 1.76 -13.76 -3.18
C LEU A 324 2.82 -12.96 -2.40
N ASN A 325 3.94 -13.60 -2.06
CA ASN A 325 5.03 -12.94 -1.34
C ASN A 325 5.80 -11.93 -2.21
N GLU A 326 5.97 -12.20 -3.51
CA GLU A 326 6.60 -11.27 -4.46
C GLU A 326 5.72 -10.05 -4.71
N LEU A 327 4.41 -10.24 -4.89
CA LEU A 327 3.46 -9.16 -5.16
C LEU A 327 3.27 -8.28 -3.93
N ASN A 328 3.09 -8.90 -2.75
CA ASN A 328 2.90 -8.25 -1.46
C ASN A 328 1.94 -7.04 -1.52
N TRP A 329 0.83 -7.21 -2.24
CA TRP A 329 -0.11 -6.13 -2.54
C TRP A 329 -0.93 -5.68 -1.32
N PRO A 330 -1.29 -4.38 -1.25
CA PRO A 330 -2.16 -3.83 -0.20
C PRO A 330 -3.47 -4.59 0.02
N VAL A 331 -4.12 -5.12 -1.01
CA VAL A 331 -5.39 -5.87 -0.93
C VAL A 331 -5.30 -7.14 -0.09
N ILE A 332 -4.09 -7.62 0.21
CA ILE A 332 -3.85 -8.77 1.09
C ILE A 332 -3.89 -8.35 2.57
N TYR A 333 -3.82 -7.05 2.85
CA TYR A 333 -3.85 -6.46 4.18
C TYR A 333 -5.25 -5.92 4.47
N GLY A 334 -5.68 -6.00 5.72
CA GLY A 334 -6.99 -5.48 6.11
C GLY A 334 -7.53 -6.10 7.39
N CYS A 335 -8.71 -5.64 7.80
CA CYS A 335 -9.42 -6.22 8.93
C CYS A 335 -10.13 -7.49 8.48
N ARG A 336 -9.99 -8.57 9.26
CA ARG A 336 -10.64 -9.87 8.97
C ARG A 336 -12.16 -9.81 9.09
N LYS A 337 -12.68 -8.82 9.81
CA LYS A 337 -14.10 -8.56 10.00
C LYS A 337 -14.39 -7.11 9.61
N THR A 338 -15.61 -6.86 9.15
CA THR A 338 -16.12 -5.50 9.04
C THR A 338 -16.12 -4.87 10.42
N CYS A 339 -15.51 -3.69 10.54
CA CYS A 339 -15.50 -2.93 11.79
C CYS A 339 -16.91 -2.40 12.11
N ASN A 340 -17.16 -2.13 13.39
CA ASN A 340 -18.40 -1.52 13.84
C ASN A 340 -18.55 -0.09 13.31
N ALA A 341 -19.76 0.47 13.41
CA ALA A 341 -20.06 1.82 12.89
C ALA A 341 -19.24 2.94 13.58
N ASP A 342 -18.77 2.72 14.80
CA ASP A 342 -17.92 3.61 15.59
C ASP A 342 -16.44 3.22 15.57
N GLU A 343 -16.04 2.34 14.64
CA GLU A 343 -14.68 1.87 14.45
C GLU A 343 -14.16 2.18 13.04
N ILE A 344 -12.85 2.23 12.90
CA ILE A 344 -12.15 2.23 11.61
C ILE A 344 -11.25 1.01 11.52
N CYS A 345 -11.07 0.48 10.31
CA CYS A 345 -10.01 -0.49 10.07
C CYS A 345 -8.68 0.25 9.98
N PHE A 346 -7.92 0.27 11.08
CA PHE A 346 -6.72 1.09 11.20
C PHE A 346 -5.57 0.50 10.40
N VAL A 347 -5.00 1.30 9.49
CA VAL A 347 -3.76 0.98 8.80
C VAL A 347 -2.60 1.51 9.65
N PRO A 348 -1.67 0.66 10.12
CA PRO A 348 -0.50 1.13 10.85
C PRO A 348 0.39 1.98 9.95
N THR A 349 0.66 3.21 10.37
CA THR A 349 1.43 4.20 9.60
C THR A 349 2.73 4.58 10.32
N TRP A 350 3.54 5.44 9.70
CA TRP A 350 4.64 6.09 10.41
C TRP A 350 4.18 7.48 10.87
N GLY A 351 4.80 8.02 11.92
CA GLY A 351 4.58 9.40 12.36
C GLY A 351 3.80 9.53 13.66
N PRO A 352 3.61 10.75 14.17
CA PRO A 352 2.84 11.02 15.37
C PRO A 352 1.34 10.80 15.14
N SER A 353 0.74 9.89 15.91
CA SER A 353 -0.71 9.67 15.88
C SER A 353 -1.30 9.70 17.30
N PRO A 354 -2.64 9.78 17.44
CA PRO A 354 -3.32 9.60 18.71
C PRO A 354 -3.05 8.24 19.38
N LEU A 355 -2.65 7.22 18.61
CA LEU A 355 -2.20 5.91 19.13
C LEU A 355 -0.70 5.88 19.47
N GLY A 356 -0.05 7.04 19.57
CA GLY A 356 1.40 7.16 19.70
C GLY A 356 2.12 7.14 18.35
N TRP A 357 3.41 6.83 18.35
CA TRP A 357 4.25 6.88 17.15
C TRP A 357 3.91 5.73 16.20
N GLY A 358 3.11 6.00 15.17
CA GLY A 358 2.61 5.03 14.19
C GLY A 358 1.55 4.07 14.72
N GLY A 359 1.14 4.20 15.98
CA GLY A 359 0.34 3.17 16.66
C GLY A 359 1.19 2.00 17.17
N GLN A 360 2.42 2.25 17.63
CA GLN A 360 3.31 1.24 18.21
C GLN A 360 2.57 0.33 19.21
N GLY A 361 2.46 -0.96 18.86
CA GLY A 361 1.67 -1.96 19.59
C GLY A 361 0.42 -2.46 18.84
N THR A 362 -0.02 -1.74 17.80
CA THR A 362 -1.20 -2.08 17.00
C THR A 362 -0.80 -2.36 15.55
N GLY A 363 -0.87 -3.62 15.13
CA GLY A 363 -0.70 -4.01 13.73
C GLY A 363 0.74 -4.05 13.21
N PHE A 364 1.77 -3.84 14.05
CA PHE A 364 3.16 -4.13 13.70
C PHE A 364 3.66 -5.44 14.30
N TYR A 365 4.64 -6.06 13.66
CA TYR A 365 5.41 -7.17 14.22
C TYR A 365 6.89 -7.02 13.87
N GLU A 366 7.76 -7.62 14.69
CA GLU A 366 9.18 -7.71 14.41
C GLU A 366 9.48 -8.96 13.58
N GLY A 367 10.11 -8.78 12.42
CA GLY A 367 10.54 -9.91 11.62
C GLY A 367 11.72 -10.65 12.24
N VAL A 368 11.99 -11.87 11.75
CA VAL A 368 13.14 -12.71 12.17
C VAL A 368 14.51 -12.05 11.96
N ASP A 369 14.54 -11.02 11.12
CA ASP A 369 15.71 -10.20 10.81
C ASP A 369 15.78 -8.90 11.62
N GLY A 370 14.91 -8.73 12.61
CA GLY A 370 14.83 -7.53 13.46
C GLY A 370 14.18 -6.32 12.78
N VAL A 371 13.63 -6.48 11.57
CA VAL A 371 12.96 -5.38 10.85
C VAL A 371 11.47 -5.36 11.21
N THR A 372 11.00 -4.23 11.75
CA THR A 372 9.57 -4.00 12.04
C THR A 372 8.77 -3.89 10.74
N ARG A 373 7.66 -4.63 10.66
CA ARG A 373 6.77 -4.69 9.49
C ARG A 373 5.32 -4.54 9.90
N VAL A 374 4.50 -4.11 8.95
CA VAL A 374 3.04 -4.07 9.12
C VAL A 374 2.51 -5.50 8.96
N GLY A 375 1.75 -5.96 9.94
CA GLY A 375 1.03 -7.22 9.91
C GLY A 375 -0.11 -7.19 8.89
N ARG A 376 -0.45 -8.36 8.33
CA ARG A 376 -1.55 -8.48 7.35
C ARG A 376 -2.92 -8.21 7.95
N ASP A 377 -3.07 -8.53 9.23
CA ASP A 377 -4.34 -8.40 9.94
C ASP A 377 -4.37 -7.07 10.69
N PHE A 378 -5.20 -6.16 10.20
CA PHE A 378 -5.44 -4.88 10.84
C PHE A 378 -6.45 -4.99 11.98
N THR A 379 -6.43 -3.99 12.84
CA THR A 379 -7.27 -3.90 14.02
C THR A 379 -8.37 -2.88 13.78
N CYS A 380 -9.60 -3.23 14.13
CA CYS A 380 -10.67 -2.24 14.25
C CYS A 380 -10.43 -1.42 15.52
N VAL A 381 -10.22 -0.12 15.38
CA VAL A 381 -9.99 0.81 16.50
C VAL A 381 -11.16 1.77 16.63
N SER A 382 -11.47 2.19 17.86
CA SER A 382 -12.48 3.21 18.15
C SER A 382 -11.89 4.29 19.05
N TYR A 383 -12.66 5.32 19.38
CA TYR A 383 -12.25 6.29 20.41
C TYR A 383 -11.94 5.62 21.75
N ARG A 384 -12.58 4.48 22.07
CA ARG A 384 -12.30 3.73 23.31
C ARG A 384 -10.91 3.10 23.33
N THR A 385 -10.28 2.94 22.17
CA THR A 385 -8.90 2.48 22.06
C THR A 385 -7.90 3.57 22.50
N LEU A 386 -8.36 4.82 22.59
CA LEU A 386 -7.57 5.99 23.02
C LEU A 386 -7.78 6.35 24.50
N LEU A 387 -8.65 5.61 25.21
CA LEU A 387 -8.85 5.67 26.66
C LEU A 387 -7.98 4.61 27.33
#